data_AF-A0A2P8L8R0-F1
#
_entry.id   AF-A0A2P8L8R0-F1
#
_cell.length_a   1.000
_cell.length_b   1.000
_cell.length_c   1.000
_cell.angle_alpha   90.00
_cell.angle_beta   90.00
_cell.angle_gamma   90.00
#
_symmetry.space_group_name_H-M   'P 1'
#
loop_
_entity.id
_entity.type
_entity.pdbx_description
1 polymer ?
#
loop_
_entity_poly.entity_id
_entity_poly.type
_entity_poly.pdbx_seq_one_letter_code
_entity_poly.pdbx_strand_id
1 'polypeptide(L)'
;MPVYLWQNDQSRLVTFMTLSDCPDEPTRALAARELCQVLRDAIFGRRTMIRVCAQTWNELYAGMFMVDVEGWSMTIFNDCDELDYCEACVSTHGRLWSFDSGDRYGTDPIALLSTWEHQTLERLLKAL
;
A
#
# COMPACT_ATOMS: atom_id res chain seq x y z
N MET A 1 6.15 64.26 -28.17
CA MET A 1 6.76 62.92 -28.32
C MET A 1 5.77 62.06 -29.09
N PRO A 2 6.16 61.46 -30.24
CA PRO A 2 5.23 60.86 -31.19
C PRO A 2 4.84 59.41 -30.86
N VAL A 3 3.63 59.05 -31.29
CA VAL A 3 3.04 57.71 -31.30
C VAL A 3 3.72 56.87 -32.38
N TYR A 4 4.18 55.67 -32.03
CA TYR A 4 4.55 54.63 -32.99
C TYR A 4 3.51 53.51 -32.97
N LEU A 5 2.82 53.37 -34.10
CA LEU A 5 2.02 52.22 -34.48
C LEU A 5 3.00 51.07 -34.85
N TRP A 6 2.86 49.90 -34.24
CA TRP A 6 3.38 48.66 -34.84
C TRP A 6 2.25 47.62 -34.90
N GLN A 7 2.20 46.99 -36.05
CA GLN A 7 1.16 46.14 -36.56
C GLN A 7 1.77 44.75 -36.85
N ASN A 8 0.99 43.69 -36.59
CA ASN A 8 1.11 42.33 -37.15
C ASN A 8 2.40 41.53 -36.77
N ASP A 9 2.47 40.20 -36.82
CA ASP A 9 1.56 39.09 -37.09
C ASP A 9 2.26 37.81 -36.60
N GLN A 10 1.47 36.79 -36.27
CA GLN A 10 1.80 35.35 -36.27
C GLN A 10 3.27 34.90 -36.17
N SER A 11 3.60 34.27 -35.04
CA SER A 11 4.59 33.19 -35.01
C SER A 11 4.06 32.00 -34.22
N ARG A 12 3.48 31.07 -34.98
CA ARG A 12 3.58 29.59 -34.86
C ARG A 12 3.20 28.95 -33.53
N LEU A 13 1.99 28.36 -33.54
CA LEU A 13 1.64 27.02 -33.06
C LEU A 13 2.89 26.11 -32.88
N VAL A 14 3.10 25.33 -31.81
CA VAL A 14 2.30 24.18 -31.35
C VAL A 14 2.90 23.59 -30.05
N THR A 15 2.03 22.99 -29.21
CA THR A 15 2.30 21.89 -28.23
C THR A 15 3.09 22.24 -26.96
N PHE A 16 2.76 21.76 -25.75
CA PHE A 16 2.18 20.45 -25.37
C PHE A 16 1.49 20.57 -23.99
N MET A 17 0.46 19.75 -23.78
CA MET A 17 -0.14 19.38 -22.49
C MET A 17 -0.96 20.45 -21.75
N THR A 18 -2.17 20.71 -22.26
CA THR A 18 -3.31 20.60 -21.34
C THR A 18 -3.37 19.14 -20.92
N LEU A 19 -2.77 18.81 -19.77
CA LEU A 19 -3.13 17.59 -19.06
C LEU A 19 -4.63 17.69 -18.87
N SER A 20 -5.35 16.89 -19.65
CA SER A 20 -6.74 16.60 -19.39
C SER A 20 -6.82 16.23 -17.93
N ASP A 21 -7.51 17.07 -17.17
CA ASP A 21 -8.08 16.76 -15.88
C ASP A 21 -8.96 15.51 -16.11
N CYS A 22 -8.35 14.34 -15.99
CA CYS A 22 -9.08 13.11 -15.81
C CYS A 22 -9.72 13.26 -14.44
N PRO A 23 -11.04 13.10 -14.29
CA PRO A 23 -11.63 13.15 -12.96
C PRO A 23 -10.98 12.02 -12.16
N ASP A 24 -10.18 12.38 -11.16
CA ASP A 24 -9.79 11.49 -10.07
C ASP A 24 -11.11 11.01 -9.46
N GLU A 25 -11.62 9.88 -9.96
CA GLU A 25 -12.61 9.12 -9.25
C GLU A 25 -11.99 8.90 -7.86
N PRO A 26 -12.62 9.34 -6.76
CA PRO A 26 -12.01 9.27 -5.45
C PRO A 26 -11.68 7.81 -5.21
N THR A 27 -10.41 7.48 -5.35
CA THR A 27 -9.95 6.10 -5.32
C THR A 27 -10.29 5.58 -3.95
N ARG A 28 -11.29 4.68 -3.89
CA ARG A 28 -11.83 4.21 -2.62
C ARG A 28 -10.68 3.70 -1.76
N ALA A 29 -10.61 4.19 -0.52
CA ALA A 29 -9.64 3.71 0.46
C ALA A 29 -9.65 2.18 0.49
N LEU A 30 -8.46 1.58 0.62
CA LEU A 30 -8.36 0.14 0.73
C LEU A 30 -8.99 -0.31 2.05
N ALA A 31 -9.85 -1.31 2.05
CA ALA A 31 -10.54 -1.75 3.28
C ALA A 31 -9.79 -2.91 3.95
N ALA A 32 -9.79 -2.96 5.29
CA ALA A 32 -9.15 -4.04 6.05
C ALA A 32 -9.61 -5.46 5.63
N ARG A 33 -10.87 -5.62 5.23
CA ARG A 33 -11.38 -6.90 4.72
C ARG A 33 -10.68 -7.34 3.44
N GLU A 34 -10.31 -6.40 2.56
CA GLU A 34 -9.57 -6.72 1.33
C GLU A 34 -8.16 -7.21 1.68
N LEU A 35 -7.46 -6.52 2.58
CA LEU A 35 -6.15 -6.98 3.07
C LEU A 35 -6.22 -8.37 3.71
N CYS A 36 -7.21 -8.58 4.58
CA CYS A 36 -7.42 -9.85 5.24
C CYS A 36 -7.59 -11.00 4.22
N GLN A 37 -8.25 -10.76 3.08
CA GLN A 37 -8.34 -11.76 2.02
C GLN A 37 -7.00 -12.01 1.32
N VAL A 38 -6.20 -10.97 1.08
CA VAL A 38 -4.85 -11.15 0.51
C VAL A 38 -3.95 -11.94 1.47
N LEU A 39 -4.02 -11.67 2.78
CA LEU A 39 -3.32 -12.45 3.80
C LEU A 39 -3.79 -13.91 3.80
N ARG A 40 -5.11 -14.18 3.73
CA ARG A 40 -5.64 -15.53 3.59
C ARG A 40 -5.14 -16.23 2.34
N ASP A 41 -5.10 -15.54 1.21
CA ASP A 41 -4.57 -16.11 -0.03
C ASP A 41 -3.11 -16.55 0.15
N ALA A 42 -2.27 -15.75 0.82
CA ALA A 42 -0.90 -16.13 1.15
C ALA A 42 -0.82 -17.30 2.16
N ILE A 43 -1.64 -17.28 3.21
CA ILE A 43 -1.73 -18.35 4.23
C ILE A 43 -2.08 -19.71 3.58
N PHE A 44 -2.99 -19.70 2.60
CA PHE A 44 -3.40 -20.90 1.87
C PHE A 44 -2.47 -21.24 0.68
N GLY A 45 -1.37 -20.51 0.49
CA GLY A 45 -0.40 -20.73 -0.59
C GLY A 45 -0.93 -20.40 -1.99
N ARG A 46 -1.99 -19.59 -2.09
CA ARG A 46 -2.58 -19.10 -3.35
C ARG A 46 -1.85 -17.87 -3.89
N ARG A 47 -1.13 -17.15 -3.03
CA ARG A 47 -0.24 -16.04 -3.40
C ARG A 47 1.11 -16.23 -2.76
N THR A 48 2.16 -15.81 -3.47
CA THR A 48 3.52 -15.81 -2.94
C THR A 48 3.74 -14.59 -2.06
N MET A 49 4.29 -14.80 -0.86
CA MET A 49 4.74 -13.74 0.03
C MET A 49 6.27 -13.74 0.07
N ILE A 50 6.87 -12.56 -0.08
CA ILE A 50 8.32 -12.36 0.01
C ILE A 50 8.65 -11.26 1.01
N ARG A 51 9.77 -11.39 1.71
CA ARG A 51 10.29 -10.32 2.56
C ARG A 51 10.97 -9.25 1.72
N VAL A 52 10.70 -7.99 2.05
CA VAL A 52 11.30 -6.82 1.38
C VAL A 52 12.10 -5.92 2.33
N CYS A 53 12.07 -6.18 3.64
CA CYS A 53 12.98 -5.54 4.60
C CYS A 53 14.34 -6.26 4.68
N ALA A 54 15.38 -5.54 5.15
CA ALA A 54 16.74 -6.06 5.23
C ALA A 54 16.92 -7.16 6.30
N GLN A 55 16.28 -7.00 7.46
CA GLN A 55 16.37 -7.91 8.60
C GLN A 55 15.34 -9.04 8.47
N THR A 56 15.72 -10.25 8.86
CA THR A 56 14.79 -11.37 9.03
C THR A 56 13.89 -11.15 10.25
N TRP A 57 12.82 -11.93 10.39
CA TRP A 57 11.91 -11.83 11.54
C TRP A 57 12.65 -11.95 12.88
N ASN A 58 13.52 -12.96 12.99
CA ASN A 58 14.28 -13.24 14.21
C ASN A 58 15.34 -12.17 14.52
N GLU A 59 15.92 -11.53 13.50
CA GLU A 59 16.88 -10.44 13.68
C GLU A 59 16.22 -9.13 14.10
N LEU A 60 14.97 -8.92 13.69
CA LEU A 60 14.21 -7.72 14.04
C LEU A 60 13.82 -7.74 15.53
N TYR A 61 13.40 -8.90 16.04
CA TYR A 61 12.85 -9.14 17.40
C TYR A 61 11.61 -8.30 17.75
N ALA A 62 11.64 -6.98 17.57
CA ALA A 62 10.50 -6.09 17.66
C ALA A 62 10.63 -4.95 16.64
N GLY A 63 9.55 -4.63 15.92
CA GLY A 63 9.51 -3.52 14.95
C GLY A 63 8.72 -3.81 13.68
N MET A 64 8.88 -2.93 12.68
CA MET A 64 8.18 -3.03 11.40
C MET A 64 8.85 -4.05 10.47
N PHE A 65 8.07 -5.05 10.07
CA PHE A 65 8.45 -6.08 9.12
C PHE A 65 7.70 -5.88 7.80
N MET A 66 8.45 -5.73 6.70
CA MET A 66 7.86 -5.42 5.39
C MET A 66 7.87 -6.65 4.49
N VAL A 67 6.72 -6.94 3.90
CA VAL A 67 6.53 -8.03 2.94
C VAL A 67 5.83 -7.54 1.67
N ASP A 68 6.07 -8.21 0.55
CA ASP A 68 5.30 -8.09 -0.67
C ASP A 68 4.51 -9.37 -0.92
N VAL A 69 3.21 -9.24 -1.20
CA VAL A 69 2.32 -10.34 -1.56
C VAL A 69 1.81 -10.11 -2.99
N GLU A 70 2.61 -10.50 -3.97
CA GLU A 70 2.31 -10.34 -5.40
C GLU A 70 1.92 -8.89 -5.78
N GLY A 71 2.78 -7.94 -5.40
CA GLY A 71 2.60 -6.51 -5.65
C GLY A 71 1.73 -5.79 -4.61
N TRP A 72 1.35 -6.47 -3.54
CA TRP A 72 0.77 -5.86 -2.34
C TRP A 72 1.87 -5.64 -1.31
N SER A 73 2.32 -4.41 -1.16
CA SER A 73 3.32 -4.07 -0.14
C SER A 73 2.62 -3.91 1.21
N MET A 74 3.02 -4.69 2.20
CA MET A 74 2.44 -4.69 3.55
C MET A 74 3.51 -4.44 4.61
N THR A 75 3.17 -3.63 5.61
CA THR A 75 3.98 -3.39 6.79
C THR A 75 3.25 -4.01 7.98
N ILE A 76 3.89 -4.97 8.63
CA ILE A 76 3.37 -5.74 9.76
C ILE A 76 4.24 -5.45 10.97
N PHE A 77 3.63 -5.26 12.13
CA PHE A 77 4.37 -5.09 13.38
C PHE A 77 4.67 -6.44 14.03
N ASN A 78 5.93 -6.63 14.38
CA ASN A 78 6.43 -7.72 15.21
C ASN A 78 6.61 -7.17 16.64
N ASP A 79 5.94 -7.76 17.63
CA ASP A 79 6.13 -7.46 19.04
C ASP A 79 6.83 -8.61 19.75
N CYS A 80 8.14 -8.46 20.00
CA CYS A 80 8.93 -9.41 20.78
C CYS A 80 8.85 -10.87 20.27
N ASP A 81 8.93 -11.06 18.95
CA ASP A 81 8.76 -12.33 18.21
C ASP A 81 7.30 -12.80 18.01
N GLU A 82 6.30 -11.99 18.36
CA GLU A 82 4.88 -12.28 18.14
C GLU A 82 4.27 -11.39 17.04
N LEU A 83 3.40 -11.97 16.23
CA LEU A 83 2.63 -11.24 15.22
C LEU A 83 1.53 -10.39 15.88
N ASP A 84 1.63 -9.06 15.78
CA ASP A 84 0.70 -8.12 16.42
C ASP A 84 -0.36 -7.57 15.45
N TYR A 85 -0.08 -6.45 14.75
CA TYR A 85 -1.04 -5.79 13.84
C TYR A 85 -0.42 -5.45 12.48
N CYS A 86 -1.28 -5.13 11.52
CA CYS A 86 -0.85 -4.56 10.24
C CYS A 86 -0.84 -3.03 10.35
N GLU A 87 0.31 -2.42 10.08
CA GLU A 87 0.49 -0.97 10.16
C GLU A 87 -0.02 -0.27 8.89
N ALA A 88 0.34 -0.81 7.72
CA ALA A 88 0.00 -0.20 6.45
C ALA A 88 0.03 -1.19 5.28
N CYS A 89 -0.65 -0.85 4.20
CA CYS A 89 -0.56 -1.56 2.93
C CYS A 89 -0.80 -0.65 1.74
N VAL A 90 -0.08 -0.96 0.66
CA VAL A 90 -0.30 -0.44 -0.68
C VAL A 90 -0.72 -1.58 -1.59
N SER A 91 -1.90 -1.45 -2.21
CA SER A 91 -2.37 -2.41 -3.22
C SER A 91 -1.60 -2.26 -4.54
N THR A 92 -1.73 -3.25 -5.42
CA THR A 92 -1.20 -3.24 -6.80
C THR A 92 -1.66 -2.05 -7.65
N HIS A 93 -2.76 -1.40 -7.27
CA HIS A 93 -3.33 -0.23 -7.94
C HIS A 93 -3.02 1.09 -7.19
N GLY A 94 -2.11 1.08 -6.23
CA GLY A 94 -1.72 2.27 -5.47
C GLY A 94 -2.70 2.69 -4.38
N ARG A 95 -3.80 1.95 -4.15
CA ARG A 95 -4.72 2.21 -3.03
C ARG A 95 -4.01 1.96 -1.70
N LEU A 96 -4.18 2.88 -0.76
CA LEU A 96 -3.56 2.84 0.56
C LEU A 96 -4.56 2.41 1.63
N TRP A 97 -4.07 1.62 2.57
CA TRP A 97 -4.67 1.40 3.88
C TRP A 97 -3.60 1.66 4.95
N SER A 98 -3.97 2.32 6.04
CA SER A 98 -3.10 2.46 7.21
C SER A 98 -3.92 2.32 8.49
N PHE A 99 -3.29 1.81 9.54
CA PHE A 99 -3.93 1.58 10.83
C PHE A 99 -4.50 2.89 11.42
N ASP A 100 -3.77 4.00 11.29
CA ASP A 100 -4.16 5.33 11.80
C ASP A 100 -4.98 6.19 10.81
N SER A 101 -5.49 5.63 9.71
CA SER A 101 -6.21 6.43 8.69
C SER A 101 -7.54 7.06 9.15
N GLY A 102 -7.90 6.96 10.43
CA GLY A 102 -9.04 7.66 11.03
C GLY A 102 -10.41 7.25 10.47
N ASP A 103 -10.47 6.25 9.60
CA ASP A 103 -11.72 5.75 9.06
C ASP A 103 -12.38 4.81 10.09
N ARG A 104 -13.70 4.76 10.00
CA ARG A 104 -14.65 4.11 10.92
C ARG A 104 -14.51 2.57 10.93
N TYR A 105 -13.48 2.08 10.24
CA TYR A 105 -13.12 0.70 9.92
C TYR A 105 -11.67 0.38 10.29
N GLY A 106 -11.12 1.06 11.32
CA GLY A 106 -9.82 0.77 11.96
C GLY A 106 -9.73 -0.62 12.63
N THR A 107 -10.41 -1.62 12.07
CA THR A 107 -10.21 -3.01 12.43
C THR A 107 -8.97 -3.50 11.71
N ASP A 108 -7.97 -3.90 12.49
CA ASP A 108 -6.77 -4.52 11.98
C ASP A 108 -7.11 -5.75 11.12
N PRO A 109 -6.59 -5.86 9.89
CA PRO A 109 -6.80 -7.02 9.03
C PRO A 109 -6.23 -8.32 9.63
N ILE A 110 -5.23 -8.24 10.52
CA ILE A 110 -4.72 -9.40 11.25
C ILE A 110 -5.73 -9.85 12.32
N ALA A 111 -6.35 -8.91 13.05
CA ALA A 111 -7.45 -9.21 13.98
C ALA A 111 -8.69 -9.86 13.34
N LEU A 112 -8.84 -9.78 12.01
CA LEU A 112 -9.91 -10.46 11.25
C LEU A 112 -9.60 -11.93 10.91
N LEU A 113 -8.39 -12.40 11.21
CA LEU A 113 -7.98 -13.78 11.01
C LEU A 113 -8.48 -14.66 12.16
N SER A 114 -8.79 -15.91 11.87
CA SER A 114 -8.97 -16.93 12.90
C SER A 114 -7.63 -17.22 13.60
N THR A 115 -7.67 -17.83 14.78
CA THR A 115 -6.47 -18.22 15.54
C THR A 115 -5.51 -19.08 14.70
N TRP A 116 -6.04 -20.02 13.89
CA TRP A 116 -5.20 -20.86 13.03
C TRP A 116 -4.58 -20.08 11.87
N GLU A 117 -5.33 -19.15 11.27
CA GLU A 117 -4.84 -18.27 10.20
C GLU A 117 -3.72 -17.36 10.71
N HIS A 118 -3.90 -16.75 11.89
CA HIS A 118 -2.90 -15.92 12.57
C HIS A 118 -1.60 -16.71 12.84
N GLN A 119 -1.68 -17.88 13.48
CA GLN A 119 -0.51 -18.73 13.76
C GLN A 119 0.20 -19.22 12.48
N THR A 120 -0.55 -19.41 11.39
CA THR A 120 0.04 -19.81 10.12
C THR A 120 0.74 -18.64 9.44
N LEU A 121 0.15 -17.45 9.49
CA LEU A 121 0.80 -16.23 9.00
C LEU A 121 2.11 -15.96 9.74
N GLU A 122 2.12 -16.04 11.08
CA GLU A 122 3.35 -15.86 11.86
C GLU A 122 4.45 -16.85 11.45
N ARG A 123 4.12 -18.13 11.26
CA ARG A 123 5.08 -19.14 10.77
C ARG A 123 5.62 -18.83 9.38
N LEU A 124 4.79 -18.29 8.49
CA LEU A 124 5.22 -17.87 7.16
C LEU A 124 6.20 -16.69 7.27
N LEU A 125 5.88 -15.68 8.08
CA LEU A 125 6.74 -14.51 8.29
C LEU A 125 8.09 -14.89 8.89
N LYS A 126 8.11 -15.83 9.85
CA LYS A 126 9.33 -16.40 10.46
C LYS A 126 10.20 -17.20 9.48
N ALA A 127 9.64 -17.66 8.36
CA ALA A 127 10.35 -18.45 7.36
C ALA A 127 10.96 -17.60 6.22
N LEU A 128 10.73 -16.29 6.19
CA LEU A 128 11.24 -15.34 5.19
C LEU A 128 12.53 -14.61 5.65
#